data_AF-A0A924G5N0-F1
#
_entry.id   AF-A0A924G5N0-F1
#
_cell.length_a   1.000
_cell.length_b   1.000
_cell.length_c   1.000
_cell.angle_alpha   90.00
_cell.angle_beta   90.00
_cell.angle_gamma   90.00
#
_symmetry.space_group_name_H-M   'P 1'
#
loop_
_entity.id
_entity.type
_entity.pdbx_description
1 polymer ?
#
loop_
_entity_poly.entity_id
_entity_poly.type
_entity_poly.pdbx_seq_one_letter_code
_entity_poly.pdbx_strand_id
1 'polypeptide(L)'
;LMVYAKGSKWMKLLEQDLTLATFDKAMQSYYNQWKFKHPYPEDFKKSIEKSTGQSIDTRFNQLTQLGPLQKPVEKKQIKLVSLFSLKDTEKYNYISVAPAIGMNHYDGLMLGAVVHNYQLPLNRFQFFVAPVYAINSKQINYAGRLSFNTYKKKGWLEISASAARYSIDDFKPDDAAKIYQSVTKIVPSIKYTLYNKDARSTHRWLFQLRSFLLKEDELNFTTIVSPTGPKDVITKVAANSYINQIKITSSDNRVLYPYDLNLTIDQGNNFVRAGFTGNYFLNYGNTKGGIDARIFAGKFFYISDKTFIKQYETDRYHLNMSGARGYEDYTYSGYFIGRNEFEGFKSQQIMQRDGFFKVRTDLLSSKVGKTDDWLMAMNFSGNIPEKINPLNILPINIPLKFFVDVGTYAEAWKDNAASARFLYDAGLQLPLFNSLINIYVPILSSKVYRDYFKSTLGEKRFLKTLSFSIDIQKLQLNKLSRDIPL
;
A
#
# COMPACT_ATOMS: atom_id res chain seq x y z
N LEU A 1 -8.35 -12.42 -15.05
CA LEU A 1 -9.62 -12.04 -15.73
C LEU A 1 -9.79 -12.47 -17.19
N MET A 2 -8.77 -12.49 -18.08
CA MET A 2 -9.02 -12.75 -19.52
C MET A 2 -9.62 -14.14 -19.82
N VAL A 3 -9.26 -15.21 -19.09
CA VAL A 3 -9.75 -16.56 -19.44
C VAL A 3 -11.24 -16.74 -19.10
N TYR A 4 -11.67 -16.42 -17.87
CA TYR A 4 -13.07 -16.62 -17.45
C TYR A 4 -14.05 -15.57 -17.99
N ALA A 5 -13.66 -14.29 -18.04
CA ALA A 5 -14.57 -13.24 -18.50
C ALA A 5 -14.68 -13.14 -20.03
N LYS A 6 -13.61 -13.46 -20.76
CA LYS A 6 -13.66 -13.49 -22.23
C LYS A 6 -14.38 -14.75 -22.70
N GLY A 7 -14.10 -15.91 -22.11
CA GLY A 7 -14.78 -17.17 -22.46
C GLY A 7 -16.30 -17.10 -22.28
N SER A 8 -16.78 -16.55 -21.15
CA SER A 8 -18.23 -16.42 -20.92
C SER A 8 -18.90 -15.42 -21.87
N LYS A 9 -18.29 -14.24 -22.09
CA LYS A 9 -18.77 -13.27 -23.10
C LYS A 9 -18.75 -13.86 -24.50
N TRP A 10 -17.74 -14.66 -24.83
CA TRP A 10 -17.62 -15.34 -26.11
C TRP A 10 -18.72 -16.38 -26.32
N MET A 11 -19.02 -17.20 -25.30
CA MET A 11 -20.15 -18.14 -25.34
C MET A 11 -21.48 -17.41 -25.53
N LYS A 12 -21.71 -16.29 -24.84
CA LYS A 12 -22.93 -15.51 -25.01
C LYS A 12 -23.07 -14.93 -26.42
N LEU A 13 -21.95 -14.53 -27.02
CA LEU A 13 -21.90 -14.06 -28.40
C LEU A 13 -22.16 -15.19 -29.40
N LEU A 14 -21.62 -16.37 -29.16
CA LEU A 14 -21.89 -17.55 -29.98
C LEU A 14 -23.37 -17.95 -29.92
N GLU A 15 -24.00 -17.86 -28.75
CA GLU A 15 -25.45 -18.05 -28.58
C GLU A 15 -26.25 -17.01 -29.40
N GLN A 16 -25.80 -15.75 -29.44
CA GLN A 16 -26.44 -14.72 -30.26
C GLN A 16 -26.31 -14.99 -31.76
N ASP A 17 -25.15 -15.50 -32.21
CA ASP A 17 -24.93 -15.85 -33.62
C ASP A 17 -25.81 -17.04 -34.05
N LEU A 18 -26.00 -18.04 -33.17
CA LEU A 18 -26.72 -19.28 -33.47
C LEU A 18 -28.21 -19.25 -33.11
N THR A 19 -28.65 -18.29 -32.30
CA THR A 19 -29.90 -18.27 -31.49
C THR A 19 -29.90 -19.25 -30.31
N LEU A 20 -30.69 -18.93 -29.28
CA LEU A 20 -30.79 -19.74 -28.04
C LEU A 20 -31.15 -21.21 -28.32
N ALA A 21 -32.18 -21.45 -29.14
CA ALA A 21 -32.68 -22.80 -29.40
C ALA A 21 -31.65 -23.70 -30.12
N THR A 22 -30.95 -23.15 -31.12
CA THR A 22 -29.91 -23.87 -31.86
C THR A 22 -28.68 -24.10 -30.99
N PHE A 23 -28.27 -23.09 -30.23
CA PHE A 23 -27.16 -23.17 -29.30
C PHE A 23 -27.40 -24.26 -28.24
N ASP A 24 -28.58 -24.30 -27.62
CA ASP A 24 -28.92 -25.30 -26.62
C ASP A 24 -28.87 -26.73 -27.19
N LYS A 25 -29.42 -26.95 -28.39
CA LYS A 25 -29.33 -28.25 -29.08
C LYS A 25 -27.88 -28.64 -29.39
N ALA A 26 -27.06 -27.69 -29.83
CA ALA A 26 -25.64 -27.93 -30.10
C ALA A 26 -24.86 -28.27 -28.83
N MET A 27 -25.16 -27.59 -27.71
CA MET A 27 -24.55 -27.86 -26.41
C MET A 27 -24.95 -29.23 -25.84
N GLN A 28 -26.22 -29.64 -25.99
CA GLN A 28 -26.67 -30.98 -25.64
C GLN A 28 -25.96 -32.06 -26.48
N SER A 29 -25.78 -31.80 -27.78
CA SER A 29 -25.06 -32.70 -28.68
C SER A 29 -23.59 -32.83 -28.28
N TYR A 30 -22.93 -31.71 -27.99
CA TYR A 30 -21.56 -31.68 -27.47
C TYR A 30 -21.43 -32.46 -26.16
N TYR A 31 -22.32 -32.21 -25.19
CA TYR A 31 -22.33 -32.93 -23.92
C TYR A 31 -22.50 -34.45 -24.13
N ASN A 32 -23.45 -34.87 -24.96
CA ASN A 32 -23.69 -36.28 -25.23
C ASN A 32 -22.50 -36.96 -25.92
N GLN A 33 -21.80 -36.25 -26.81
CA GLN A 33 -20.63 -36.76 -27.51
C GLN A 33 -19.40 -36.91 -26.60
N TRP A 34 -19.23 -35.97 -25.66
CA TRP A 34 -18.02 -35.80 -24.85
C TRP A 34 -18.17 -36.12 -23.37
N LYS A 35 -19.35 -36.52 -22.90
CA LYS A 35 -19.52 -37.06 -21.54
C LYS A 35 -18.53 -38.21 -21.32
N PHE A 36 -17.83 -38.16 -20.19
CA PHE A 36 -16.77 -39.11 -19.81
C PHE A 36 -15.54 -39.13 -20.74
N LYS A 37 -15.29 -38.06 -21.51
CA LYS A 37 -14.10 -37.87 -22.35
C LYS A 37 -13.43 -36.51 -22.06
N HIS A 38 -12.20 -36.32 -22.53
CA HIS A 38 -11.46 -35.05 -22.41
C HIS A 38 -11.41 -34.31 -23.76
N PRO A 39 -12.34 -33.36 -24.03
CA PRO A 39 -12.32 -32.57 -25.26
C PRO A 39 -11.26 -31.47 -25.23
N TYR A 40 -10.73 -31.13 -26.41
CA TYR A 40 -9.95 -29.92 -26.66
C TYR A 40 -10.82 -28.82 -27.29
N PRO A 41 -10.37 -27.55 -27.32
CA PRO A 41 -11.13 -26.45 -27.94
C PRO A 41 -11.57 -26.74 -29.39
N GLU A 42 -10.75 -27.43 -30.16
CA GLU A 42 -11.02 -27.83 -31.54
C GLU A 42 -12.16 -28.86 -31.63
N ASP A 43 -12.29 -29.72 -30.62
CA ASP A 43 -13.38 -30.70 -30.53
C ASP A 43 -14.72 -30.03 -30.24
N PHE A 44 -14.71 -29.00 -29.38
CA PHE A 44 -15.87 -28.15 -29.15
C PHE A 44 -16.32 -27.52 -30.47
N LYS A 45 -15.38 -26.88 -31.19
CA LYS A 45 -15.67 -26.25 -32.48
C LYS A 45 -16.33 -27.24 -33.46
N LYS A 46 -15.70 -28.39 -33.69
CA LYS A 46 -16.21 -29.43 -34.60
C LYS A 46 -17.59 -29.92 -34.19
N SER A 47 -17.83 -30.10 -32.89
CA SER A 47 -19.12 -30.56 -32.38
C SER A 47 -20.24 -29.54 -32.64
N ILE A 48 -19.96 -28.25 -32.44
CA ILE A 48 -20.93 -27.19 -32.72
C ILE A 48 -21.20 -27.12 -34.22
N GLU A 49 -20.17 -27.06 -35.08
CA GLU A 49 -20.33 -26.97 -36.54
C GLU A 49 -21.09 -28.18 -37.11
N LYS A 50 -20.85 -29.38 -36.57
CA LYS A 50 -21.59 -30.59 -36.94
C LYS A 50 -23.06 -30.54 -36.53
N SER A 51 -23.36 -29.95 -35.38
CA SER A 51 -24.72 -29.91 -34.83
C SER A 51 -25.58 -28.81 -35.46
N THR A 52 -24.95 -27.70 -35.87
CA THR A 52 -25.64 -26.52 -36.43
C THR A 52 -25.60 -26.45 -37.95
N GLY A 53 -24.64 -27.13 -38.60
CA GLY A 53 -24.36 -27.00 -40.03
C GLY A 53 -23.74 -25.66 -40.42
N GLN A 54 -23.37 -24.82 -39.45
CA GLN A 54 -22.80 -23.49 -39.67
C GLN A 54 -21.34 -23.46 -39.22
N SER A 55 -20.45 -22.87 -40.03
CA SER A 55 -19.08 -22.59 -39.61
C SER A 55 -19.07 -21.52 -38.52
N ILE A 56 -18.30 -21.75 -37.46
CA ILE A 56 -18.09 -20.78 -36.39
C ILE A 56 -16.66 -20.22 -36.39
N ASP A 57 -15.91 -20.41 -37.49
CA ASP A 57 -14.51 -20.01 -37.64
C ASP A 57 -14.23 -18.58 -37.17
N THR A 58 -15.02 -17.62 -37.66
CA THR A 58 -14.88 -16.21 -37.34
C THR A 58 -14.99 -15.97 -35.83
N ARG A 59 -15.99 -16.59 -35.19
CA ARG A 59 -16.20 -16.45 -33.74
C ARG A 59 -15.11 -17.19 -32.98
N PHE A 60 -14.79 -18.42 -33.34
CA PHE A 60 -13.77 -19.25 -32.69
C PHE A 60 -12.38 -18.60 -32.71
N ASN A 61 -11.98 -18.00 -33.84
CA ASN A 61 -10.72 -17.27 -33.97
C ASN A 61 -10.64 -16.04 -33.04
N GLN A 62 -11.76 -15.47 -32.59
CA GLN A 62 -11.73 -14.36 -31.63
C GLN A 62 -11.27 -14.78 -30.23
N LEU A 63 -11.33 -16.07 -29.86
CA LEU A 63 -10.79 -16.56 -28.59
C LEU A 63 -9.29 -16.31 -28.49
N THR A 64 -8.55 -16.47 -29.59
CA THR A 64 -7.09 -16.34 -29.66
C THR A 64 -6.64 -14.93 -30.06
N GLN A 65 -7.51 -14.12 -30.65
CA GLN A 65 -7.21 -12.72 -30.98
C GLN A 65 -7.17 -11.81 -29.74
N LEU A 66 -6.27 -10.82 -29.75
CA LEU A 66 -6.19 -9.79 -28.72
C LEU A 66 -7.20 -8.67 -29.01
N GLY A 67 -7.88 -8.19 -27.98
CA GLY A 67 -8.84 -7.10 -28.09
C GLY A 67 -10.25 -7.49 -27.62
N PRO A 68 -11.19 -6.55 -27.67
CA PRO A 68 -12.58 -6.81 -27.34
C PRO A 68 -13.22 -7.76 -28.36
N LEU A 69 -14.15 -8.61 -27.89
CA LEU A 69 -14.87 -9.59 -28.74
C LEU A 69 -15.88 -8.94 -29.71
N GLN A 70 -16.25 -7.69 -29.43
CA GLN A 70 -17.09 -6.87 -30.28
C GLN A 70 -16.36 -5.55 -30.56
N LYS A 71 -16.64 -4.93 -31.70
CA LYS A 71 -16.16 -3.56 -31.96
C LYS A 71 -16.74 -2.64 -30.87
N PRO A 72 -15.91 -1.86 -30.16
CA PRO A 72 -16.41 -0.88 -29.21
C PRO A 72 -17.34 0.10 -29.93
N VAL A 73 -18.37 0.59 -29.23
CA VAL A 73 -19.15 1.75 -29.71
C VAL A 73 -18.17 2.91 -29.95
N GLU A 74 -18.24 3.54 -31.13
CA GLU A 74 -17.23 4.53 -31.58
C GLU A 74 -17.05 5.69 -30.59
N LYS A 75 -18.09 6.05 -29.83
CA LYS A 75 -18.02 7.00 -28.71
C LYS A 75 -18.94 6.58 -27.56
N LYS A 76 -18.37 6.28 -26.39
CA LYS A 76 -19.13 6.02 -25.16
C LYS A 76 -19.72 7.33 -24.61
N GLN A 77 -20.99 7.30 -24.21
CA GLN A 77 -21.65 8.45 -23.58
C GLN A 77 -21.18 8.63 -22.13
N ILE A 78 -21.05 9.86 -21.65
CA ILE A 78 -20.76 10.11 -20.23
C ILE A 78 -22.04 9.95 -19.42
N LYS A 79 -21.99 9.20 -18.31
CA LYS A 79 -23.14 9.00 -17.42
C LYS A 79 -22.76 9.25 -15.97
N LEU A 80 -23.49 10.14 -15.32
CA LEU A 80 -23.35 10.41 -13.89
C LEU A 80 -24.08 9.32 -13.09
N VAL A 81 -23.44 8.78 -12.05
CA VAL A 81 -24.02 7.77 -11.15
C VAL A 81 -23.65 8.04 -9.70
N SER A 82 -24.46 7.53 -8.78
CA SER A 82 -24.13 7.48 -7.35
C SER A 82 -23.29 6.24 -7.03
N LEU A 83 -22.33 6.38 -6.10
CA LEU A 83 -21.42 5.35 -5.61
C LEU A 83 -20.49 4.75 -6.68
N PHE A 84 -21.00 3.82 -7.49
CA PHE A 84 -20.31 3.25 -8.66
C PHE A 84 -21.30 2.51 -9.57
N SER A 85 -20.91 2.27 -10.84
CA SER A 85 -21.63 1.37 -11.74
C SER A 85 -20.67 0.56 -12.62
N LEU A 86 -20.98 -0.72 -12.81
CA LEU A 86 -20.32 -1.62 -13.77
C LEU A 86 -21.28 -2.13 -14.86
N LYS A 87 -22.52 -1.66 -14.90
CA LYS A 87 -23.51 -2.02 -15.93
C LYS A 87 -23.16 -1.32 -17.25
N ASP A 88 -23.42 -1.95 -18.39
CA ASP A 88 -23.31 -1.31 -19.72
C ASP A 88 -22.02 -0.49 -19.97
N THR A 89 -20.89 -0.92 -19.40
CA THR A 89 -19.61 -0.18 -19.52
C THR A 89 -19.05 -0.18 -20.95
N GLU A 90 -19.63 -0.99 -21.84
CA GLU A 90 -19.38 -0.94 -23.28
C GLU A 90 -20.03 0.30 -23.94
N LYS A 91 -21.10 0.86 -23.34
CA LYS A 91 -21.86 2.02 -23.84
C LYS A 91 -21.53 3.32 -23.10
N TYR A 92 -21.21 3.25 -21.81
CA TYR A 92 -21.04 4.42 -20.94
C TYR A 92 -19.63 4.57 -20.37
N ASN A 93 -19.21 5.83 -20.21
CA ASN A 93 -18.13 6.25 -19.33
C ASN A 93 -18.74 6.86 -18.08
N TYR A 94 -18.60 6.18 -16.94
CA TYR A 94 -19.19 6.64 -15.69
C TYR A 94 -18.37 7.75 -15.03
N ILE A 95 -19.06 8.77 -14.53
CA ILE A 95 -18.58 9.65 -13.47
C ILE A 95 -19.39 9.28 -12.23
N SER A 96 -18.72 8.82 -11.19
CA SER A 96 -19.34 8.37 -9.95
C SER A 96 -19.13 9.42 -8.87
N VAL A 97 -20.17 9.72 -8.12
CA VAL A 97 -20.14 10.57 -6.94
C VAL A 97 -20.53 9.74 -5.73
N ALA A 98 -19.69 9.75 -4.69
CA ALA A 98 -19.94 9.03 -3.44
C ALA A 98 -19.62 9.92 -2.24
N PRO A 99 -20.21 9.69 -1.07
CA PRO A 99 -19.76 10.35 0.16
C PRO A 99 -18.31 9.97 0.46
N ALA A 100 -17.54 10.93 0.95
CA ALA A 100 -16.17 10.72 1.43
C ALA A 100 -16.11 11.00 2.93
N ILE A 101 -15.52 10.07 3.67
CA ILE A 101 -15.32 10.18 5.12
C ILE A 101 -13.84 9.96 5.39
N GLY A 102 -13.25 10.84 6.19
CA GLY A 102 -11.88 10.72 6.67
C GLY A 102 -11.82 11.00 8.17
N MET A 103 -10.73 10.59 8.80
CA MET A 103 -10.46 10.95 10.19
C MET A 103 -8.96 10.98 10.44
N ASN A 104 -8.50 11.96 11.20
CA ASN A 104 -7.19 11.92 11.87
C ASN A 104 -7.31 12.68 13.21
N HIS A 105 -6.26 12.62 14.03
CA HIS A 105 -6.28 13.21 15.36
C HIS A 105 -6.52 14.72 15.35
N TYR A 106 -5.87 15.43 14.42
CA TYR A 106 -5.83 16.89 14.38
C TYR A 106 -7.10 17.46 13.76
N ASP A 107 -7.52 16.92 12.61
CA ASP A 107 -8.70 17.35 11.87
C ASP A 107 -10.02 16.82 12.45
N GLY A 108 -9.95 15.76 13.27
CA GLY A 108 -11.15 15.06 13.76
C GLY A 108 -11.85 14.31 12.63
N LEU A 109 -13.17 14.22 12.70
CA LEU A 109 -13.99 13.70 11.61
C LEU A 109 -13.96 14.67 10.42
N MET A 110 -13.77 14.12 9.23
CA MET A 110 -13.81 14.84 7.96
C MET A 110 -14.92 14.29 7.08
N LEU A 111 -15.77 15.18 6.55
CA LEU A 111 -16.91 14.80 5.71
C LEU A 111 -16.85 15.54 4.38
N GLY A 112 -17.17 14.85 3.29
CA GLY A 112 -17.23 15.44 1.96
C GLY A 112 -17.75 14.48 0.91
N ALA A 113 -17.28 14.63 -0.31
CA ALA A 113 -17.64 13.77 -1.43
C ALA A 113 -16.39 13.36 -2.20
N VAL A 114 -16.46 12.22 -2.87
CA VAL A 114 -15.47 11.79 -3.85
C VAL A 114 -16.14 11.73 -5.22
N VAL A 115 -15.46 12.28 -6.23
CA VAL A 115 -15.85 12.19 -7.63
C VAL A 115 -14.76 11.45 -8.37
N HIS A 116 -15.11 10.39 -9.10
CA HIS A 116 -14.15 9.60 -9.87
C HIS A 116 -14.75 9.01 -11.14
N ASN A 117 -13.90 8.56 -12.07
CA ASN A 117 -14.33 7.84 -13.28
C ASN A 117 -13.77 6.41 -13.38
N TYR A 118 -13.35 5.83 -12.25
CA TYR A 118 -12.95 4.43 -12.18
C TYR A 118 -14.10 3.49 -12.56
N GLN A 119 -13.85 2.62 -13.55
CA GLN A 119 -14.76 1.59 -14.04
C GLN A 119 -13.95 0.42 -14.61
N LEU A 120 -14.57 -0.73 -14.85
CA LEU A 120 -13.96 -1.86 -15.56
C LEU A 120 -14.64 -2.09 -16.93
N PRO A 121 -13.87 -2.21 -18.03
CA PRO A 121 -12.41 -2.07 -18.13
C PRO A 121 -11.95 -0.62 -17.84
N LEU A 122 -10.70 -0.48 -17.40
CA LEU A 122 -10.16 0.83 -17.03
C LEU A 122 -10.14 1.81 -18.21
N ASN A 123 -10.61 3.03 -17.96
CA ASN A 123 -10.45 4.14 -18.89
C ASN A 123 -8.97 4.52 -19.04
N ARG A 124 -8.59 5.02 -20.22
CA ARG A 124 -7.22 5.55 -20.43
C ARG A 124 -6.97 6.73 -19.52
N PHE A 125 -7.83 7.75 -19.56
CA PHE A 125 -7.81 8.82 -18.59
C PHE A 125 -8.64 8.44 -17.36
N GLN A 126 -8.04 8.54 -16.18
CA GLN A 126 -8.70 8.31 -14.91
C GLN A 126 -8.45 9.47 -13.97
N PHE A 127 -9.44 9.76 -13.14
CA PHE A 127 -9.32 10.71 -12.06
C PHE A 127 -10.10 10.27 -10.83
N PHE A 128 -9.64 10.74 -9.67
CA PHE A 128 -10.49 10.94 -8.51
C PHE A 128 -10.13 12.26 -7.83
N VAL A 129 -11.13 12.90 -7.22
CA VAL A 129 -10.96 14.06 -6.36
C VAL A 129 -11.90 13.90 -5.17
N ALA A 130 -11.38 14.13 -3.96
CA ALA A 130 -12.11 13.98 -2.71
C ALA A 130 -11.87 15.20 -1.82
N PRO A 131 -12.61 16.32 -2.02
CA PRO A 131 -12.63 17.42 -1.05
C PRO A 131 -13.41 17.01 0.21
N VAL A 132 -12.86 17.31 1.37
CA VAL A 132 -13.49 17.02 2.67
C VAL A 132 -13.30 18.20 3.63
N TYR A 133 -14.34 18.51 4.39
CA TYR A 133 -14.30 19.53 5.44
C TYR A 133 -13.91 18.88 6.77
N ALA A 134 -12.89 19.40 7.43
CA ALA A 134 -12.41 18.95 8.73
C ALA A 134 -13.07 19.71 9.88
N ILE A 135 -13.73 18.99 10.79
CA ILE A 135 -14.55 19.60 11.84
C ILE A 135 -13.68 20.34 12.88
N ASN A 136 -12.55 19.77 13.31
CA ASN A 136 -11.75 20.37 14.39
C ASN A 136 -10.91 21.55 13.92
N SER A 137 -10.22 21.39 12.78
CA SER A 137 -9.34 22.40 12.19
C SER A 137 -10.09 23.43 11.34
N LYS A 138 -11.38 23.18 11.04
CA LYS A 138 -12.27 24.06 10.26
C LYS A 138 -11.73 24.39 8.86
N GLN A 139 -10.90 23.52 8.28
CA GLN A 139 -10.31 23.70 6.95
C GLN A 139 -10.83 22.68 5.93
N ILE A 140 -10.67 23.01 4.65
CA ILE A 140 -10.90 22.06 3.56
C ILE A 140 -9.61 21.29 3.32
N ASN A 141 -9.69 19.98 3.53
CA ASN A 141 -8.67 19.02 3.15
C ASN A 141 -9.07 18.34 1.84
N TYR A 142 -8.11 17.69 1.20
CA TYR A 142 -8.39 17.02 -0.06
C TYR A 142 -7.40 15.91 -0.36
N ALA A 143 -7.83 14.97 -1.19
CA ALA A 143 -6.97 14.05 -1.90
C ALA A 143 -7.43 13.93 -3.35
N GLY A 144 -6.50 13.76 -4.28
CA GLY A 144 -6.84 13.58 -5.69
C GLY A 144 -5.73 12.93 -6.49
N ARG A 145 -6.11 12.38 -7.64
CA ARG A 145 -5.19 11.79 -8.62
C ARG A 145 -5.76 11.95 -10.01
N LEU A 146 -4.89 12.31 -10.95
CA LEU A 146 -5.12 12.23 -12.38
C LEU A 146 -4.14 11.21 -12.96
N SER A 147 -4.58 10.34 -13.87
CA SER A 147 -3.70 9.37 -14.53
C SER A 147 -4.11 9.12 -15.97
N PHE A 148 -3.12 9.01 -16.85
CA PHE A 148 -3.29 8.60 -18.23
C PHE A 148 -2.57 7.27 -18.46
N ASN A 149 -3.32 6.28 -18.95
CA ASN A 149 -2.90 4.90 -19.09
C ASN A 149 -2.83 4.51 -20.57
N THR A 150 -1.66 4.03 -20.98
CA THR A 150 -1.42 3.46 -22.31
C THR A 150 -1.07 1.98 -22.16
N TYR A 151 -1.82 1.14 -22.87
CA TYR A 151 -1.66 -0.32 -22.84
C TYR A 151 -1.08 -0.83 -24.17
N LYS A 152 -0.04 -1.65 -24.07
CA LYS A 152 0.57 -2.45 -25.15
C LYS A 152 0.52 -3.92 -24.74
N LYS A 153 0.70 -4.86 -25.68
CA LYS A 153 0.62 -6.32 -25.43
C LYS A 153 1.39 -6.81 -24.20
N LYS A 154 2.56 -6.21 -23.92
CA LYS A 154 3.44 -6.59 -22.80
C LYS A 154 3.74 -5.44 -21.85
N GLY A 155 3.12 -4.28 -22.04
CA GLY A 155 3.52 -3.05 -21.37
C GLY A 155 2.33 -2.21 -20.98
N TRP A 156 2.34 -1.67 -19.77
CA TRP A 156 1.40 -0.67 -19.32
C TRP A 156 2.16 0.55 -18.81
N LEU A 157 2.04 1.65 -19.52
CA LEU A 157 2.57 2.95 -19.11
C LEU A 157 1.45 3.77 -18.46
N GLU A 158 1.69 4.23 -17.24
CA GLU A 158 0.84 5.17 -16.51
C GLU A 158 1.64 6.43 -16.23
N ILE A 159 1.12 7.58 -16.67
CA ILE A 159 1.62 8.91 -16.30
C ILE A 159 0.55 9.53 -15.42
N SER A 160 0.93 10.05 -14.25
CA SER A 160 -0.05 10.53 -13.28
C SER A 160 0.48 11.66 -12.42
N ALA A 161 -0.43 12.43 -11.84
CA ALA A 161 -0.14 13.38 -10.77
C ALA A 161 -1.14 13.17 -9.63
N SER A 162 -0.65 13.16 -8.39
CA SER A 162 -1.49 13.11 -7.19
C SER A 162 -1.30 14.35 -6.33
N ALA A 163 -2.35 14.76 -5.62
CA ALA A 163 -2.29 15.87 -4.68
C ALA A 163 -3.02 15.51 -3.39
N ALA A 164 -2.51 15.96 -2.24
CA ALA A 164 -3.19 15.81 -0.96
C ALA A 164 -2.85 16.96 0.00
N ARG A 165 -3.82 17.32 0.85
CA ARG A 165 -3.63 18.24 1.99
C ARG A 165 -4.38 17.73 3.21
N TYR A 166 -3.71 17.74 4.37
CA TYR A 166 -4.30 17.38 5.67
C TYR A 166 -3.46 17.92 6.83
N SER A 167 -4.04 18.02 8.03
CA SER A 167 -3.30 18.39 9.24
C SER A 167 -2.44 17.23 9.73
N ILE A 168 -1.21 17.58 10.12
CA ILE A 168 -0.20 16.63 10.61
C ILE A 168 0.20 16.88 12.07
N ASP A 169 -0.17 18.04 12.60
CA ASP A 169 0.17 18.47 13.95
C ASP A 169 -0.74 19.61 14.42
N ASP A 170 -0.73 19.89 15.71
CA ASP A 170 -1.38 21.05 16.32
C ASP A 170 -0.61 21.59 17.52
N PHE A 171 -0.74 22.89 17.75
CA PHE A 171 -0.12 23.57 18.89
C PHE A 171 -1.11 24.54 19.51
N LYS A 172 -1.20 24.57 20.84
CA LYS A 172 -2.10 25.46 21.58
C LYS A 172 -1.25 26.45 22.38
N PRO A 173 -1.09 27.70 21.92
CA PRO A 173 -0.54 28.76 22.75
C PRO A 173 -1.47 29.06 23.93
N ASP A 174 -0.91 29.52 25.05
CA ASP A 174 -1.67 29.82 26.27
C ASP A 174 -2.77 30.86 26.01
N ASP A 175 -2.42 31.94 25.29
CA ASP A 175 -3.30 33.10 25.06
C ASP A 175 -3.92 33.17 23.65
N ALA A 176 -3.84 32.11 22.84
CA ALA A 176 -4.33 32.16 21.45
C ALA A 176 -5.07 30.89 21.03
N ALA A 177 -5.81 30.98 19.93
CA ALA A 177 -6.46 29.81 19.35
C ALA A 177 -5.43 28.74 18.96
N LYS A 178 -5.88 27.47 18.98
CA LYS A 178 -5.06 26.34 18.54
C LYS A 178 -4.65 26.52 17.07
N ILE A 179 -3.36 26.34 16.81
CA ILE A 179 -2.72 26.44 15.51
C ILE A 179 -2.59 25.03 14.95
N TYR A 180 -3.24 24.76 13.82
CA TYR A 180 -3.11 23.49 13.11
C TYR A 180 -2.05 23.59 12.01
N GLN A 181 -1.10 22.67 12.03
CA GLN A 181 -0.05 22.54 11.03
C GLN A 181 -0.47 21.51 9.98
N SER A 182 -0.29 21.83 8.71
CA SER A 182 -0.71 20.98 7.59
C SER A 182 0.44 20.65 6.66
N VAL A 183 0.32 19.51 5.98
CA VAL A 183 1.14 19.21 4.81
C VAL A 183 0.31 19.35 3.55
N THR A 184 0.88 19.95 2.51
CA THR A 184 0.40 19.84 1.13
C THR A 184 1.43 19.06 0.34
N LYS A 185 0.98 18.07 -0.43
CA LYS A 185 1.85 17.21 -1.23
C LYS A 185 1.36 17.13 -2.65
N ILE A 186 2.27 17.29 -3.62
CA ILE A 186 2.04 17.04 -5.05
C ILE A 186 3.04 15.98 -5.53
N VAL A 187 2.55 14.97 -6.24
CA VAL A 187 3.35 13.81 -6.67
C VAL A 187 3.14 13.51 -8.15
N PRO A 188 3.89 14.14 -9.07
CA PRO A 188 4.03 13.62 -10.42
C PRO A 188 4.70 12.23 -10.38
N SER A 189 4.23 11.31 -11.22
CA SER A 189 4.82 9.99 -11.33
C SER A 189 4.64 9.33 -12.69
N ILE A 190 5.64 8.56 -13.08
CA ILE A 190 5.61 7.67 -14.25
C ILE A 190 5.76 6.25 -13.73
N LYS A 191 4.89 5.33 -14.18
CA LYS A 191 4.94 3.90 -13.85
C LYS A 191 4.88 3.09 -15.13
N TYR A 192 5.86 2.23 -15.34
CA TYR A 192 5.88 1.27 -16.43
C TYR A 192 5.84 -0.16 -15.88
N THR A 193 4.79 -0.90 -16.24
CA THR A 193 4.64 -2.32 -15.90
C THR A 193 4.96 -3.16 -17.13
N LEU A 194 5.93 -4.06 -17.01
CA LEU A 194 6.33 -5.00 -18.05
C LEU A 194 5.88 -6.41 -17.66
N TYR A 195 5.05 -7.01 -18.52
CA TYR A 195 4.53 -8.37 -18.36
C TYR A 195 5.37 -9.39 -19.12
N ASN A 196 5.37 -10.64 -18.64
CA ASN A 196 6.06 -11.74 -19.30
C ASN A 196 5.47 -12.03 -20.71
N LYS A 197 6.27 -12.67 -21.57
CA LYS A 197 5.82 -13.16 -22.89
C LYS A 197 4.75 -14.25 -22.74
N ASP A 198 4.89 -15.15 -21.77
CA ASP A 198 3.86 -16.15 -21.45
C ASP A 198 2.70 -15.49 -20.69
N ALA A 199 1.50 -15.54 -21.27
CA ALA A 199 0.30 -14.96 -20.67
C ALA A 199 -0.17 -15.70 -19.40
N ARG A 200 0.35 -16.90 -19.13
CA ARG A 200 0.10 -17.65 -17.89
C ARG A 200 1.04 -17.27 -16.76
N SER A 201 2.18 -16.65 -17.06
CA SER A 201 3.13 -16.20 -16.06
C SER A 201 2.57 -15.02 -15.28
N THR A 202 2.62 -15.11 -13.95
CA THR A 202 2.26 -14.03 -13.02
C THR A 202 3.41 -13.08 -12.72
N HIS A 203 4.62 -13.39 -13.20
CA HIS A 203 5.80 -12.54 -13.07
C HIS A 203 5.67 -11.22 -13.85
N ARG A 204 6.03 -10.11 -13.21
CA ARG A 204 6.07 -8.78 -13.82
C ARG A 204 7.18 -7.91 -13.20
N TRP A 205 7.65 -6.96 -14.00
CA TRP A 205 8.50 -5.87 -13.55
C TRP A 205 7.70 -4.57 -13.49
N LEU A 206 7.89 -3.79 -12.42
CA LEU A 206 7.38 -2.42 -12.28
C LEU A 206 8.55 -1.46 -12.12
N PHE A 207 8.63 -0.47 -13.02
CA PHE A 207 9.56 0.63 -12.93
C PHE A 207 8.77 1.90 -12.63
N GLN A 208 9.11 2.59 -11.55
CA GLN A 208 8.36 3.76 -11.10
C GLN A 208 9.30 4.91 -10.75
N LEU A 209 8.98 6.07 -11.28
CA LEU A 209 9.61 7.35 -10.98
C LEU A 209 8.57 8.24 -10.32
N ARG A 210 8.90 8.83 -9.18
CA ARG A 210 8.05 9.76 -8.42
C ARG A 210 8.89 10.94 -7.97
N SER A 211 8.29 12.13 -7.96
CA SER A 211 8.84 13.26 -7.23
C SER A 211 7.79 13.70 -6.22
N PHE A 212 8.12 13.73 -4.94
CA PHE A 212 7.27 14.20 -3.87
C PHE A 212 7.61 15.66 -3.63
N LEU A 213 6.74 16.59 -4.02
CA LEU A 213 6.88 18.01 -3.75
C LEU A 213 6.04 18.33 -2.50
N LEU A 214 6.69 18.77 -1.43
CA LEU A 214 6.11 18.90 -0.10
C LEU A 214 6.17 20.35 0.36
N LYS A 215 5.07 20.79 0.96
CA LYS A 215 4.97 22.05 1.69
C LYS A 215 4.38 21.77 3.06
N GLU A 216 5.19 21.92 4.09
CA GLU A 216 4.85 21.68 5.50
C GLU A 216 4.65 23.04 6.19
N ASP A 217 3.59 23.18 6.99
CA ASP A 217 3.47 24.30 7.91
C ASP A 217 4.33 23.98 9.15
N GLU A 218 5.25 24.88 9.49
CA GLU A 218 6.08 24.83 10.70
C GLU A 218 5.74 26.01 11.63
N LEU A 219 5.99 25.85 12.92
CA LEU A 219 5.84 26.93 13.89
C LEU A 219 7.06 27.85 13.87
N ASN A 220 6.80 29.15 13.79
CA ASN A 220 7.79 30.19 13.97
C ASN A 220 7.50 30.97 15.25
N PHE A 221 8.45 30.96 16.18
CA PHE A 221 8.37 31.62 17.47
C PHE A 221 9.11 32.96 17.40
N THR A 222 8.41 34.06 17.63
CA THR A 222 8.98 35.41 17.62
C THR A 222 8.60 36.15 18.88
N THR A 223 9.57 36.69 19.60
CA THR A 223 9.32 37.53 20.76
C THR A 223 9.14 38.98 20.30
N ILE A 224 7.98 39.56 20.59
CA ILE A 224 7.72 40.99 20.38
C ILE A 224 7.77 41.73 21.71
N VAL A 225 8.33 42.94 21.71
CA VAL A 225 8.28 43.80 22.90
C VAL A 225 6.98 44.60 22.88
N SER A 226 6.14 44.38 23.88
CA SER A 226 4.89 45.13 24.08
C SER A 226 5.00 46.06 25.30
N PRO A 227 4.10 47.05 25.47
CA PRO A 227 4.08 47.92 26.65
C PRO A 227 3.93 47.17 27.98
N THR A 228 3.40 45.94 27.95
CA THR A 228 3.23 45.07 29.13
C THR A 228 4.36 44.04 29.29
N GLY A 229 5.44 44.16 28.51
CA GLY A 229 6.60 43.26 28.52
C GLY A 229 6.80 42.47 27.22
N PRO A 230 7.85 41.64 27.14
CA PRO A 230 8.06 40.73 26.01
C PRO A 230 6.93 39.70 25.93
N LYS A 231 6.41 39.46 24.72
CA LYS A 231 5.40 38.44 24.45
C LYS A 231 5.82 37.56 23.28
N ASP A 232 5.72 36.26 23.45
CA ASP A 232 5.95 35.31 22.37
C ASP A 232 4.71 35.24 21.46
N VAL A 233 4.94 35.46 20.17
CA VAL A 233 3.96 35.32 19.10
C VAL A 233 4.37 34.12 18.27
N ILE A 234 3.41 33.21 18.11
CA ILE A 234 3.61 31.94 17.42
C ILE A 234 2.83 32.00 16.12
N THR A 235 3.54 31.88 15.01
CA THR A 235 2.98 31.95 13.65
C THR A 235 3.28 30.68 12.88
N LYS A 236 2.61 30.50 11.74
CA LYS A 236 2.93 29.42 10.80
C LYS A 236 3.77 29.96 9.65
N VAL A 237 4.86 29.26 9.35
CA VAL A 237 5.69 29.48 8.17
C VAL A 237 5.67 28.22 7.31
N ALA A 238 5.86 28.37 6.00
CA ALA A 238 5.87 27.23 5.11
C ALA A 238 7.30 26.78 4.80
N ALA A 239 7.59 25.51 5.09
CA ALA A 239 8.82 24.85 4.69
C ALA A 239 8.57 23.99 3.46
N ASN A 240 9.37 24.20 2.41
CA ASN A 240 9.27 23.40 1.18
C ASN A 240 10.39 22.36 1.16
N SER A 241 10.05 21.13 0.77
CA SER A 241 11.02 20.06 0.58
C SER A 241 10.63 19.20 -0.63
N TYR A 242 11.57 18.39 -1.11
CA TYR A 242 11.28 17.40 -2.14
C TYR A 242 12.01 16.09 -1.92
N ILE A 243 11.44 15.02 -2.46
CA ILE A 243 12.07 13.70 -2.54
C ILE A 243 11.86 13.14 -3.94
N ASN A 244 12.95 12.86 -4.66
CA ASN A 244 12.91 12.11 -5.91
C ASN A 244 13.08 10.63 -5.61
N GLN A 245 12.17 9.80 -6.09
CA GLN A 245 12.15 8.36 -5.84
C GLN A 245 12.17 7.57 -7.14
N ILE A 246 13.11 6.63 -7.22
CA ILE A 246 13.13 5.55 -8.19
C ILE A 246 12.76 4.27 -7.45
N LYS A 247 11.77 3.53 -7.97
CA LYS A 247 11.33 2.26 -7.41
C LYS A 247 11.25 1.20 -8.50
N ILE A 248 12.03 0.14 -8.35
CA ILE A 248 12.04 -1.02 -9.25
C ILE A 248 11.52 -2.21 -8.46
N THR A 249 10.50 -2.87 -9.00
CA THR A 249 9.86 -4.01 -8.34
C THR A 249 9.82 -5.20 -9.30
N SER A 250 10.24 -6.35 -8.81
CA SER A 250 10.13 -7.65 -9.48
C SER A 250 9.20 -8.52 -8.65
N SER A 251 8.03 -8.87 -9.19
CA SER A 251 6.99 -9.56 -8.42
C SER A 251 6.46 -10.77 -9.19
N ASP A 252 6.25 -11.87 -8.50
CA ASP A 252 5.55 -13.04 -9.01
C ASP A 252 4.41 -13.44 -8.08
N ASN A 253 3.17 -13.21 -8.55
CA ASN A 253 1.93 -13.49 -7.82
C ASN A 253 1.45 -14.95 -7.97
N ARG A 254 2.38 -15.88 -8.21
CA ARG A 254 2.09 -17.32 -8.30
C ARG A 254 1.40 -17.85 -7.03
N VAL A 255 0.65 -18.94 -7.19
CA VAL A 255 -0.16 -19.51 -6.10
C VAL A 255 0.69 -20.00 -4.94
N LEU A 256 1.78 -20.70 -5.26
CA LEU A 256 2.73 -21.24 -4.29
C LEU A 256 4.00 -20.40 -4.32
N TYR A 257 4.46 -20.04 -3.13
CA TYR A 257 5.69 -19.31 -2.93
C TYR A 257 5.80 -17.94 -3.63
N PRO A 258 4.76 -17.09 -3.58
CA PRO A 258 4.82 -15.77 -4.20
C PRO A 258 5.91 -14.90 -3.57
N TYR A 259 6.48 -14.00 -4.37
CA TYR A 259 7.52 -13.07 -3.92
C TYR A 259 7.35 -11.67 -4.51
N ASP A 260 7.92 -10.70 -3.82
CA ASP A 260 8.04 -9.30 -4.23
C ASP A 260 9.42 -8.76 -3.83
N LEU A 261 10.25 -8.44 -4.82
CA LEU A 261 11.58 -7.86 -4.63
C LEU A 261 11.53 -6.39 -5.02
N ASN A 262 11.99 -5.53 -4.13
CA ASN A 262 11.87 -4.08 -4.25
C ASN A 262 13.22 -3.40 -4.07
N LEU A 263 13.65 -2.61 -5.05
CA LEU A 263 14.73 -1.65 -4.90
C LEU A 263 14.14 -0.23 -4.95
N THR A 264 14.36 0.54 -3.90
CA THR A 264 13.94 1.95 -3.82
C THR A 264 15.18 2.82 -3.62
N ILE A 265 15.30 3.89 -4.40
CA ILE A 265 16.33 4.92 -4.25
C ILE A 265 15.62 6.25 -4.07
N ASP A 266 15.80 6.87 -2.92
CA ASP A 266 15.27 8.19 -2.58
C ASP A 266 16.41 9.20 -2.56
N GLN A 267 16.23 10.35 -3.21
CA GLN A 267 17.14 11.48 -3.19
C GLN A 267 16.41 12.71 -2.66
N GLY A 268 16.99 13.35 -1.64
CA GLY A 268 16.57 14.65 -1.13
C GLY A 268 17.74 15.65 -1.16
N ASN A 269 17.54 16.84 -0.61
CA ASN A 269 18.52 17.94 -0.68
C ASN A 269 19.96 17.53 -0.32
N ASN A 270 20.12 16.82 0.80
CA ASN A 270 21.42 16.52 1.38
C ASN A 270 21.77 15.01 1.39
N PHE A 271 20.91 14.16 0.83
CA PHE A 271 21.07 12.72 0.94
C PHE A 271 20.58 11.93 -0.27
N VAL A 272 21.16 10.73 -0.41
CA VAL A 272 20.63 9.63 -1.21
C VAL A 272 20.48 8.42 -0.27
N ARG A 273 19.37 7.70 -0.39
CA ARG A 273 19.14 6.46 0.35
C ARG A 273 18.71 5.36 -0.60
N ALA A 274 19.42 4.24 -0.57
CA ALA A 274 19.07 3.03 -1.29
C ALA A 274 18.55 1.99 -0.31
N GLY A 275 17.42 1.35 -0.63
CA GLY A 275 16.82 0.30 0.17
C GLY A 275 16.35 -0.85 -0.71
N PHE A 276 16.80 -2.05 -0.39
CA PHE A 276 16.30 -3.30 -0.93
C PHE A 276 15.36 -3.96 0.08
N THR A 277 14.18 -4.40 -0.38
CA THR A 277 13.24 -5.22 0.40
C THR A 277 12.85 -6.44 -0.41
N GLY A 278 13.08 -7.63 0.12
CA GLY A 278 12.57 -8.88 -0.45
C GLY A 278 11.47 -9.45 0.44
N ASN A 279 10.27 -9.65 -0.09
CA ASN A 279 9.18 -10.35 0.58
C ASN A 279 8.97 -11.71 -0.11
N TYR A 280 8.82 -12.75 0.68
CA TYR A 280 8.59 -14.11 0.21
C TYR A 280 7.59 -14.81 1.14
N PHE A 281 6.60 -15.49 0.58
CA PHE A 281 5.64 -16.25 1.37
C PHE A 281 5.92 -17.75 1.26
N LEU A 282 6.11 -18.43 2.39
CA LEU A 282 6.34 -19.88 2.47
C LEU A 282 5.02 -20.55 2.85
N ASN A 283 4.36 -21.22 1.90
CA ASN A 283 3.13 -21.97 2.18
C ASN A 283 3.40 -23.16 3.11
N TYR A 284 2.48 -23.44 4.04
CA TYR A 284 2.47 -24.71 4.74
C TYR A 284 2.04 -25.85 3.80
N GLY A 285 2.62 -27.04 3.96
CA GLY A 285 2.34 -28.18 3.08
C GLY A 285 0.95 -28.78 3.28
N ASN A 286 0.52 -28.95 4.54
CA ASN A 286 -0.68 -29.72 4.88
C ASN A 286 -1.78 -28.88 5.57
N THR A 287 -1.55 -27.59 5.77
CA THR A 287 -2.49 -26.68 6.43
C THR A 287 -2.61 -25.37 5.67
N LYS A 288 -3.72 -24.66 5.86
CA LYS A 288 -3.86 -23.32 5.30
C LYS A 288 -2.95 -22.34 6.03
N GLY A 289 -2.34 -21.42 5.28
CA GLY A 289 -1.44 -20.40 5.81
C GLY A 289 0.01 -20.62 5.41
N GLY A 290 0.89 -19.91 6.09
CA GLY A 290 2.32 -19.95 5.80
C GLY A 290 3.10 -18.97 6.65
N ILE A 291 4.36 -18.76 6.25
CA ILE A 291 5.29 -17.81 6.87
C ILE A 291 5.61 -16.72 5.85
N ASP A 292 5.27 -15.49 6.19
CA ASP A 292 5.77 -14.28 5.54
C ASP A 292 7.22 -14.04 6.00
N ALA A 293 8.17 -14.08 5.07
CA ALA A 293 9.56 -13.70 5.31
C ALA A 293 9.87 -12.40 4.57
N ARG A 294 10.38 -11.40 5.29
CA ARG A 294 10.84 -10.12 4.75
C ARG A 294 12.30 -9.94 5.06
N ILE A 295 13.10 -9.57 4.07
CA ILE A 295 14.49 -9.16 4.22
C ILE A 295 14.58 -7.68 3.80
N PHE A 296 15.32 -6.90 4.57
CA PHE A 296 15.65 -5.51 4.27
C PHE A 296 17.16 -5.30 4.32
N ALA A 297 17.69 -4.54 3.37
CA ALA A 297 19.05 -4.01 3.41
C ALA A 297 19.02 -2.58 2.87
N GLY A 298 19.54 -1.62 3.63
CA GLY A 298 19.56 -0.22 3.26
C GLY A 298 20.93 0.40 3.46
N LYS A 299 21.23 1.44 2.67
CA LYS A 299 22.38 2.31 2.85
C LYS A 299 21.99 3.76 2.61
N PHE A 300 22.50 4.64 3.45
CA PHE A 300 22.33 6.07 3.41
C PHE A 300 23.65 6.73 3.00
N PHE A 301 23.55 7.78 2.19
CA PHE A 301 24.68 8.52 1.65
C PHE A 301 24.39 10.01 1.79
N TYR A 302 25.38 10.76 2.25
CA TYR A 302 25.35 12.20 2.18
C TYR A 302 25.80 12.66 0.79
N ILE A 303 25.11 13.64 0.21
CA ILE A 303 25.47 14.21 -1.10
C ILE A 303 26.72 15.11 -0.98
N SER A 304 26.96 15.66 0.20
CA SER A 304 28.08 16.54 0.53
C SER A 304 28.67 16.14 1.88
N ASP A 305 29.75 16.79 2.31
CA ASP A 305 30.46 16.43 3.55
C ASP A 305 29.52 16.32 4.75
N LYS A 306 29.70 15.23 5.51
CA LYS A 306 28.93 14.93 6.72
C LYS A 306 29.32 15.92 7.82
N THR A 307 28.39 16.78 8.22
CA THR A 307 28.51 17.68 9.38
C THR A 307 27.42 17.38 10.41
N PHE A 308 27.61 17.81 11.66
CA PHE A 308 26.59 17.64 12.71
C PHE A 308 25.24 18.29 12.33
N ILE A 309 25.27 19.48 11.71
CA ILE A 309 24.07 20.17 11.23
C ILE A 309 23.34 19.34 10.19
N LYS A 310 24.04 18.84 9.16
CA LYS A 310 23.42 18.00 8.13
C LYS A 310 22.92 16.68 8.67
N GLN A 311 23.61 16.10 9.65
CA GLN A 311 23.16 14.89 10.32
C GLN A 311 21.81 15.13 11.03
N TYR A 312 21.69 16.26 11.74
CA TYR A 312 20.44 16.67 12.39
C TYR A 312 19.33 16.96 11.37
N GLU A 313 19.60 17.76 10.32
CA GLU A 313 18.63 18.06 9.25
C GLU A 313 18.15 16.82 8.51
N THR A 314 18.99 15.78 8.43
CA THR A 314 18.65 14.53 7.73
C THR A 314 18.10 13.43 8.63
N ASP A 315 17.96 13.68 9.93
CA ASP A 315 17.59 12.70 10.95
C ASP A 315 16.31 11.91 10.63
N ARG A 316 15.31 12.56 10.02
CA ARG A 316 14.04 11.94 9.61
C ARG A 316 14.16 10.93 8.46
N TYR A 317 15.26 10.97 7.70
CA TYR A 317 15.50 10.12 6.53
C TYR A 317 16.42 8.92 6.80
N HIS A 318 17.09 8.93 7.95
CA HIS A 318 17.98 7.85 8.41
C HIS A 318 17.26 6.51 8.50
N LEU A 319 18.03 5.43 8.40
CA LEU A 319 17.52 4.07 8.51
C LEU A 319 17.19 3.77 9.98
N ASN A 320 16.10 3.04 10.22
CA ASN A 320 15.68 2.68 11.58
C ASN A 320 15.40 1.18 11.71
N MET A 321 15.91 0.57 12.78
CA MET A 321 15.64 -0.83 13.11
C MET A 321 14.18 -1.03 13.54
N SER A 322 13.65 -0.08 14.33
CA SER A 322 12.26 -0.08 14.78
C SER A 322 11.30 0.29 13.65
N GLY A 323 10.03 -0.15 13.75
CA GLY A 323 8.99 0.29 12.84
C GLY A 323 8.88 1.82 12.78
N ALA A 324 8.86 2.36 11.56
CA ALA A 324 8.87 3.81 11.34
C ALA A 324 7.57 4.46 11.80
N ARG A 325 7.67 5.64 12.40
CA ARG A 325 6.54 6.45 12.87
C ARG A 325 6.18 7.54 11.87
N GLY A 326 5.15 8.33 12.20
CA GLY A 326 4.63 9.36 11.32
C GLY A 326 5.65 10.44 10.95
N TYR A 327 6.46 10.91 11.90
CA TYR A 327 7.60 11.82 11.66
C TYR A 327 8.59 11.25 10.64
N GLU A 328 8.85 9.95 10.75
CA GLU A 328 9.81 9.24 9.93
C GLU A 328 9.27 8.96 8.52
N ASP A 329 7.95 8.93 8.28
CA ASP A 329 7.34 8.84 6.94
C ASP A 329 7.44 10.17 6.17
N TYR A 330 8.67 10.52 5.77
CA TYR A 330 9.03 11.73 5.04
C TYR A 330 8.41 11.88 3.64
N THR A 331 7.73 10.86 3.12
CA THR A 331 6.97 10.96 1.86
C THR A 331 5.47 11.20 2.08
N TYR A 332 5.02 11.18 3.34
CA TYR A 332 3.61 11.29 3.72
C TYR A 332 2.72 10.26 3.02
N SER A 333 3.24 9.04 2.81
CA SER A 333 2.59 7.99 2.03
C SER A 333 1.77 7.03 2.89
N GLY A 334 2.07 6.94 4.18
CA GLY A 334 1.31 6.18 5.16
C GLY A 334 0.11 6.96 5.70
N TYR A 335 -0.92 6.24 6.13
CA TYR A 335 -1.97 6.82 6.96
C TYR A 335 -1.57 6.69 8.43
N PHE A 336 -1.69 7.77 9.21
CA PHE A 336 -1.45 7.77 10.66
C PHE A 336 -2.61 8.45 11.38
N ILE A 337 -3.10 7.83 12.46
CA ILE A 337 -4.15 8.42 13.30
C ILE A 337 -3.63 9.71 13.93
N GLY A 338 -2.46 9.65 14.59
CA GLY A 338 -1.76 10.80 15.15
C GLY A 338 -0.31 10.78 14.69
N ARG A 339 0.00 11.50 13.61
CA ARG A 339 1.29 11.41 12.90
C ARG A 339 2.47 11.85 13.77
N ASN A 340 2.30 12.94 14.51
CA ASN A 340 3.35 13.53 15.35
C ASN A 340 3.09 13.33 16.86
N GLU A 341 2.08 12.54 17.23
CA GLU A 341 1.77 12.24 18.64
C GLU A 341 2.92 11.51 19.31
N PHE A 342 3.42 11.97 20.45
CA PHE A 342 4.49 11.30 21.19
C PHE A 342 3.99 10.47 22.38
N GLU A 343 2.71 10.60 22.74
CA GLU A 343 2.08 9.89 23.87
C GLU A 343 0.78 9.15 23.50
N GLY A 344 0.32 8.32 24.45
CA GLY A 344 -0.90 7.54 24.32
C GLY A 344 -0.85 6.48 23.21
N PHE A 345 -1.99 5.84 22.94
CA PHE A 345 -2.03 4.75 21.95
C PHE A 345 -1.71 5.23 20.52
N LYS A 346 -2.07 6.47 20.14
CA LYS A 346 -1.82 7.00 18.79
C LYS A 346 -0.33 7.05 18.46
N SER A 347 0.51 7.32 19.45
CA SER A 347 1.96 7.27 19.31
C SER A 347 2.49 5.86 19.02
N GLN A 348 1.69 4.82 19.28
CA GLN A 348 2.08 3.42 19.11
C GLN A 348 1.95 2.89 17.69
N GLN A 349 1.49 3.74 16.77
CA GLN A 349 1.37 3.37 15.37
C GLN A 349 2.74 3.32 14.69
N ILE A 350 3.02 2.20 14.02
CA ILE A 350 4.20 1.96 13.19
C ILE A 350 3.82 1.64 11.76
N MET A 351 4.77 1.89 10.85
CA MET A 351 4.69 1.58 9.43
C MET A 351 5.82 0.63 9.04
N GLN A 352 5.51 -0.33 8.16
CA GLN A 352 6.50 -1.24 7.61
C GLN A 352 7.51 -0.48 6.73
N ARG A 353 8.70 -0.24 7.28
CA ARG A 353 9.85 0.34 6.60
C ARG A 353 11.13 -0.08 7.31
N ASP A 354 12.23 -0.12 6.58
CA ASP A 354 13.57 -0.37 7.12
C ASP A 354 13.62 -1.68 7.92
N GLY A 355 14.08 -1.65 9.17
CA GLY A 355 14.19 -2.84 10.01
C GLY A 355 12.84 -3.41 10.45
N PHE A 356 11.82 -2.55 10.59
CA PHE A 356 10.45 -2.91 10.97
C PHE A 356 10.35 -3.86 12.19
N PHE A 357 11.17 -3.64 13.22
CA PHE A 357 10.96 -4.28 14.53
C PHE A 357 9.67 -3.77 15.17
N LYS A 358 9.00 -4.62 15.95
CA LYS A 358 7.68 -4.28 16.53
C LYS A 358 7.83 -3.66 17.92
N VAL A 359 9.06 -3.61 18.42
CA VAL A 359 9.51 -2.78 19.54
C VAL A 359 9.90 -1.37 19.10
N ARG A 360 9.88 -0.43 20.05
CA ARG A 360 10.13 1.00 19.81
C ARG A 360 10.89 1.62 20.98
N THR A 361 11.62 2.70 20.71
CA THR A 361 12.36 3.47 21.73
C THR A 361 12.20 4.97 21.52
N ASP A 362 10.97 5.42 21.32
CA ASP A 362 10.65 6.73 20.75
C ASP A 362 10.95 7.92 21.67
N LEU A 363 11.12 7.68 22.98
CA LEU A 363 11.44 8.71 23.97
C LEU A 363 12.96 8.91 24.16
N LEU A 364 13.79 8.23 23.36
CA LEU A 364 15.23 8.47 23.32
C LEU A 364 15.54 9.56 22.29
N SER A 365 16.56 10.38 22.57
CA SER A 365 17.07 11.36 21.60
C SER A 365 17.54 10.71 20.30
N SER A 366 18.12 9.51 20.39
CA SER A 366 18.41 8.63 19.26
C SER A 366 17.85 7.24 19.53
N LYS A 367 17.04 6.75 18.59
CA LYS A 367 16.40 5.44 18.72
C LYS A 367 17.43 4.33 18.62
N VAL A 368 17.18 3.24 19.36
CA VAL A 368 18.00 2.04 19.28
C VAL A 368 17.92 1.47 17.86
N GLY A 369 19.09 1.31 17.23
CA GLY A 369 19.20 0.80 15.87
C GLY A 369 18.91 1.83 14.77
N LYS A 370 18.92 3.13 15.09
CA LYS A 370 18.91 4.20 14.10
C LYS A 370 20.32 4.43 13.55
N THR A 371 20.44 4.63 12.24
CA THR A 371 21.74 4.79 11.56
C THR A 371 21.62 5.64 10.29
N ASP A 372 22.66 6.43 10.05
CA ASP A 372 22.86 7.21 8.82
C ASP A 372 23.89 6.57 7.86
N ASP A 373 24.17 5.28 8.05
CA ASP A 373 24.99 4.48 7.13
C ASP A 373 24.18 3.27 6.64
N TRP A 374 24.43 2.05 7.13
CA TRP A 374 23.78 0.85 6.62
C TRP A 374 23.00 0.09 7.70
N LEU A 375 21.91 -0.56 7.28
CA LEU A 375 21.05 -1.37 8.13
C LEU A 375 20.58 -2.62 7.39
N MET A 376 20.57 -3.76 8.07
CA MET A 376 20.01 -5.00 7.56
C MET A 376 19.05 -5.63 8.58
N ALA A 377 17.95 -6.19 8.10
CA ALA A 377 16.99 -6.86 8.96
C ALA A 377 16.27 -8.00 8.23
N MET A 378 15.79 -8.95 9.03
CA MET A 378 14.89 -10.01 8.62
C MET A 378 13.70 -10.02 9.56
N ASN A 379 12.50 -10.10 9.00
CA ASN A 379 11.25 -10.21 9.74
C ASN A 379 10.52 -11.47 9.27
N PHE A 380 10.09 -12.30 10.20
CA PHE A 380 9.28 -13.47 9.96
C PHE A 380 7.93 -13.29 10.65
N SER A 381 6.85 -13.61 9.96
CA SER A 381 5.50 -13.64 10.55
C SER A 381 4.75 -14.84 10.02
N GLY A 382 4.25 -15.72 10.90
CA GLY A 382 3.64 -16.97 10.48
C GLY A 382 2.27 -17.20 11.12
N ASN A 383 1.38 -17.83 10.36
CA ASN A 383 0.09 -18.28 10.89
C ASN A 383 0.32 -19.34 11.98
N ILE A 384 -0.28 -19.18 13.15
CA ILE A 384 -0.32 -20.25 14.15
C ILE A 384 -1.42 -21.24 13.71
N PRO A 385 -1.10 -22.53 13.48
CA PRO A 385 -2.10 -23.52 13.08
C PRO A 385 -3.26 -23.60 14.07
N GLU A 386 -4.49 -23.78 13.58
CA GLU A 386 -5.70 -23.81 14.40
C GLU A 386 -5.61 -24.82 15.56
N LYS A 387 -4.97 -25.97 15.35
CA LYS A 387 -4.81 -27.00 16.40
C LYS A 387 -4.05 -26.51 17.65
N ILE A 388 -3.22 -25.48 17.52
CA ILE A 388 -2.38 -24.95 18.61
C ILE A 388 -2.64 -23.45 18.86
N ASN A 389 -3.66 -22.88 18.23
CA ASN A 389 -4.04 -21.49 18.47
C ASN A 389 -4.82 -21.40 19.81
N PRO A 390 -4.26 -20.74 20.85
CA PRO A 390 -4.91 -20.67 22.15
C PRO A 390 -6.23 -19.88 22.13
N LEU A 391 -6.44 -19.04 21.10
CA LEU A 391 -7.67 -18.25 20.97
C LEU A 391 -8.85 -19.05 20.40
N ASN A 392 -8.65 -20.31 19.99
CA ASN A 392 -9.71 -21.15 19.44
C ASN A 392 -10.74 -21.63 20.48
N ILE A 393 -10.50 -21.38 21.77
CA ILE A 393 -11.51 -21.60 22.81
C ILE A 393 -12.67 -20.58 22.73
N LEU A 394 -12.45 -19.44 22.09
CA LEU A 394 -13.46 -18.42 21.91
C LEU A 394 -14.46 -18.83 20.81
N PRO A 395 -15.74 -18.42 20.91
CA PRO A 395 -16.75 -18.71 19.87
C PRO A 395 -16.49 -18.00 18.53
N ILE A 396 -15.39 -17.25 18.42
CA ILE A 396 -14.94 -16.52 17.25
C ILE A 396 -13.53 -16.99 16.87
N ASN A 397 -13.32 -17.34 15.59
CA ASN A 397 -11.99 -17.70 15.11
C ASN A 397 -11.13 -16.44 14.98
N ILE A 398 -10.11 -16.29 15.84
CA ILE A 398 -9.16 -15.17 15.80
C ILE A 398 -7.84 -15.67 15.21
N PRO A 399 -7.46 -15.22 13.99
CA PRO A 399 -6.29 -15.74 13.30
C PRO A 399 -4.98 -15.19 13.90
N LEU A 400 -4.48 -15.81 14.96
CA LEU A 400 -3.25 -15.40 15.64
C LEU A 400 -2.01 -15.73 14.78
N LYS A 401 -1.06 -14.81 14.74
CA LYS A 401 0.27 -15.00 14.13
C LYS A 401 1.36 -14.87 15.18
N PHE A 402 2.50 -15.50 14.93
CA PHE A 402 3.75 -15.15 15.63
C PHE A 402 4.55 -14.17 14.76
N PHE A 403 5.47 -13.42 15.37
CA PHE A 403 6.50 -12.69 14.65
C PHE A 403 7.88 -12.87 15.31
N VAL A 404 8.92 -12.83 14.48
CA VAL A 404 10.34 -12.86 14.91
C VAL A 404 11.12 -11.92 14.00
N ASP A 405 11.82 -10.97 14.60
CA ASP A 405 12.65 -10.00 13.89
C ASP A 405 14.09 -10.10 14.38
N VAL A 406 15.04 -10.00 13.45
CA VAL A 406 16.47 -9.97 13.71
C VAL A 406 17.12 -8.96 12.79
N GLY A 407 18.08 -8.19 13.29
CA GLY A 407 18.69 -7.14 12.50
C GLY A 407 20.00 -6.63 13.09
N THR A 408 20.74 -5.92 12.25
CA THR A 408 22.03 -5.31 12.56
C THR A 408 22.16 -3.98 11.80
N TYR A 409 23.05 -3.11 12.26
CA TYR A 409 23.25 -1.78 11.72
C TYR A 409 24.69 -1.32 11.95
N ALA A 410 25.14 -0.30 11.22
CA ALA A 410 26.54 0.13 11.17
C ALA A 410 27.18 0.39 12.54
N GLU A 411 26.51 1.14 13.42
CA GLU A 411 27.04 1.50 14.74
C GLU A 411 27.26 0.29 15.66
N ALA A 412 26.54 -0.82 15.46
CA ALA A 412 26.73 -2.03 16.26
C ALA A 412 28.07 -2.74 15.97
N TRP A 413 28.77 -2.32 14.91
CA TRP A 413 30.06 -2.86 14.48
C TRP A 413 31.23 -1.88 14.71
N LYS A 414 30.97 -0.72 15.33
CA LYS A 414 32.03 0.21 15.77
C LYS A 414 32.67 -0.31 17.08
N ASP A 415 33.90 0.11 17.34
CA ASP A 415 34.57 -0.21 18.61
C ASP A 415 33.76 0.36 19.79
N ASN A 416 33.68 -0.41 20.88
CA ASN A 416 32.91 -0.06 22.08
C ASN A 416 31.41 0.26 21.82
N ALA A 417 30.78 -0.43 20.85
CA ALA A 417 29.36 -0.26 20.58
C ALA A 417 28.49 -0.48 21.84
N ALA A 418 27.54 0.43 22.07
CA ALA A 418 26.62 0.36 23.21
C ALA A 418 25.59 -0.78 23.11
N SER A 419 25.43 -1.37 21.92
CA SER A 419 24.47 -2.42 21.63
C SER A 419 25.18 -3.69 21.14
N ALA A 420 24.48 -4.83 21.26
CA ALA A 420 24.96 -6.07 20.66
C ALA A 420 24.96 -5.95 19.12
N ARG A 421 25.89 -6.64 18.45
CA ARG A 421 26.00 -6.70 16.98
C ARG A 421 24.68 -7.08 16.30
N PHE A 422 23.87 -7.90 16.96
CA PHE A 422 22.54 -8.27 16.49
C PHE A 422 21.50 -7.91 17.53
N LEU A 423 20.44 -7.27 17.05
CA LEU A 423 19.23 -7.00 17.80
C LEU A 423 18.13 -7.96 17.35
N TYR A 424 17.17 -8.23 18.23
CA TYR A 424 16.00 -9.04 17.93
C TYR A 424 14.78 -8.63 18.78
N ASP A 425 13.59 -8.90 18.25
CA ASP A 425 12.34 -8.99 19.02
C ASP A 425 11.43 -10.10 18.46
N ALA A 426 10.61 -10.68 19.32
CA ALA A 426 9.68 -11.73 18.95
C ALA A 426 8.43 -11.67 19.81
N GLY A 427 7.30 -12.11 19.26
CA GLY A 427 6.04 -12.06 19.98
C GLY A 427 4.85 -12.52 19.15
N LEU A 428 3.68 -11.99 19.52
CA LEU A 428 2.41 -12.32 18.87
C LEU A 428 1.91 -11.15 18.03
N GLN A 429 1.29 -11.48 16.91
CA GLN A 429 0.63 -10.53 16.01
C GLN A 429 -0.84 -10.92 15.90
N LEU A 430 -1.71 -9.94 16.12
CA LEU A 430 -3.15 -10.04 15.92
C LEU A 430 -3.54 -9.25 14.66
N PRO A 431 -3.74 -9.93 13.51
CA PRO A 431 -4.27 -9.32 12.31
C PRO A 431 -5.80 -9.19 12.39
N LEU A 432 -6.29 -7.99 12.16
CA LEU A 432 -7.72 -7.65 12.12
C LEU A 432 -8.09 -7.18 10.70
N PHE A 433 -9.31 -7.52 10.27
CA PHE A 433 -9.87 -7.12 8.97
C PHE A 433 -8.92 -7.42 7.78
N ASN A 434 -8.53 -8.68 7.62
CA ASN A 434 -7.57 -9.13 6.59
C ASN A 434 -6.22 -8.37 6.64
N SER A 435 -5.70 -8.17 7.85
CA SER A 435 -4.44 -7.46 8.12
C SER A 435 -4.45 -5.98 7.72
N LEU A 436 -5.63 -5.34 7.59
CA LEU A 436 -5.74 -3.89 7.52
C LEU A 436 -5.19 -3.23 8.79
N ILE A 437 -5.52 -3.80 9.95
CA ILE A 437 -4.96 -3.41 11.24
C ILE A 437 -4.19 -4.61 11.78
N ASN A 438 -2.96 -4.41 12.22
CA ASN A 438 -2.18 -5.44 12.91
C ASN A 438 -1.75 -4.89 14.26
N ILE A 439 -2.04 -5.62 15.33
CA ILE A 439 -1.57 -5.31 16.68
C ILE A 439 -0.42 -6.26 16.98
N TYR A 440 0.67 -5.74 17.54
CA TYR A 440 1.87 -6.50 17.88
C TYR A 440 2.09 -6.46 19.39
N VAL A 441 2.33 -7.64 19.94
CA VAL A 441 2.61 -7.87 21.35
C VAL A 441 4.02 -8.45 21.44
N PRO A 442 5.07 -7.63 21.62
CA PRO A 442 6.42 -8.11 21.85
C PRO A 442 6.51 -8.87 23.18
N ILE A 443 7.07 -10.08 23.14
CA ILE A 443 7.24 -10.95 24.32
C ILE A 443 8.72 -11.06 24.67
N LEU A 444 9.57 -11.22 23.65
CA LEU A 444 11.01 -11.33 23.77
C LEU A 444 11.68 -10.19 23.01
N SER A 445 12.75 -9.64 23.57
CA SER A 445 13.57 -8.63 22.89
C SER A 445 14.98 -8.57 23.47
N SER A 446 15.90 -8.00 22.69
CA SER A 446 17.26 -7.69 23.12
C SER A 446 17.29 -6.85 24.39
N LYS A 447 18.36 -7.00 25.19
CA LYS A 447 18.53 -6.34 26.49
C LYS A 447 18.30 -4.82 26.42
N VAL A 448 18.84 -4.15 25.41
CA VAL A 448 18.71 -2.70 25.22
C VAL A 448 17.24 -2.22 25.14
N TYR A 449 16.35 -2.99 24.51
CA TYR A 449 14.92 -2.66 24.46
C TYR A 449 14.24 -2.90 25.81
N ARG A 450 14.56 -4.01 26.48
CA ARG A 450 14.02 -4.32 27.81
C ARG A 450 14.44 -3.29 28.85
N ASP A 451 15.68 -2.84 28.79
CA ASP A 451 16.23 -1.83 29.69
C ASP A 451 15.51 -0.49 29.46
N TYR A 452 15.34 -0.08 28.20
CA TYR A 452 14.51 1.10 27.86
C TYR A 452 13.08 0.99 28.38
N PHE A 453 12.39 -0.15 28.18
CA PHE A 453 11.04 -0.34 28.70
C PHE A 453 11.00 -0.21 30.22
N LYS A 454 12.03 -0.72 30.90
CA LYS A 454 12.15 -0.65 32.36
C LYS A 454 12.38 0.77 32.87
N SER A 455 13.32 1.50 32.26
CA SER A 455 13.76 2.81 32.73
C SER A 455 12.83 3.94 32.31
N THR A 456 12.19 3.86 31.15
CA THR A 456 11.59 5.03 30.50
C THR A 456 10.06 5.00 30.44
N LEU A 457 9.43 3.83 30.33
CA LEU A 457 7.97 3.77 30.12
C LEU A 457 7.13 3.86 31.42
N GLY A 458 7.75 3.68 32.60
CA GLY A 458 7.08 3.80 33.90
C GLY A 458 5.89 2.85 34.08
N GLU A 459 4.78 3.38 34.60
CA GLU A 459 3.53 2.64 34.80
C GLU A 459 2.88 2.17 33.50
N LYS A 460 2.08 1.09 33.58
CA LYS A 460 1.38 0.47 32.44
C LYS A 460 2.34 0.12 31.29
N ARG A 461 3.59 -0.22 31.63
CA ARG A 461 4.68 -0.56 30.71
C ARG A 461 4.24 -1.50 29.60
N PHE A 462 3.58 -2.59 29.95
CA PHE A 462 3.10 -3.59 28.98
C PHE A 462 2.24 -2.96 27.88
N LEU A 463 1.24 -2.15 28.27
CA LEU A 463 0.36 -1.44 27.32
C LEU A 463 1.13 -0.41 26.49
N LYS A 464 2.14 0.24 27.07
CA LYS A 464 2.99 1.22 26.38
C LYS A 464 3.95 0.58 25.36
N THR A 465 4.35 -0.67 25.59
CA THR A 465 5.22 -1.46 24.70
C THR A 465 4.49 -1.99 23.47
N LEU A 466 3.17 -2.14 23.53
CA LEU A 466 2.38 -2.55 22.36
C LEU A 466 2.59 -1.59 21.19
N SER A 467 2.48 -2.12 19.98
CA SER A 467 2.49 -1.34 18.74
C SER A 467 1.41 -1.84 17.81
N PHE A 468 1.01 -1.01 16.86
CA PHE A 468 0.08 -1.44 15.81
C PHE A 468 0.41 -0.76 14.48
N SER A 469 -0.07 -1.34 13.39
CA SER A 469 0.06 -0.76 12.06
C SER A 469 -1.29 -0.74 11.35
N ILE A 470 -1.55 0.31 10.57
CA ILE A 470 -2.71 0.42 9.68
C ILE A 470 -2.19 0.43 8.24
N ASP A 471 -2.49 -0.61 7.48
CA ASP A 471 -2.09 -0.73 6.07
C ASP A 471 -3.30 -0.63 5.14
N ILE A 472 -3.69 0.62 4.86
CA ILE A 472 -4.77 0.92 3.90
C ILE A 472 -4.46 0.43 2.47
N GLN A 473 -3.20 0.09 2.16
CA GLN A 473 -2.85 -0.48 0.86
C GLN A 473 -3.39 -1.89 0.69
N LYS A 474 -3.87 -2.56 1.76
CA LYS A 474 -4.60 -3.83 1.68
C LYS A 474 -5.99 -3.70 1.03
N LEU A 475 -6.55 -2.49 0.98
CA LEU A 475 -7.85 -2.20 0.37
C LEU A 475 -7.79 -2.04 -1.16
N GLN A 476 -6.60 -2.13 -1.76
CA GLN A 476 -6.47 -2.10 -3.23
C GLN A 476 -7.19 -3.29 -3.86
N LEU A 477 -7.96 -3.04 -4.93
CA LEU A 477 -8.81 -4.05 -5.57
C LEU A 477 -8.05 -5.30 -6.04
N ASN A 478 -6.81 -5.14 -6.50
CA ASN A 478 -5.92 -6.25 -6.90
C ASN A 478 -5.45 -7.12 -5.71
N LYS A 479 -5.45 -6.58 -4.49
CA LYS A 479 -5.17 -7.34 -3.26
C LYS A 479 -6.42 -7.97 -2.67
N LEU A 480 -7.60 -7.38 -2.91
CA LEU A 480 -8.90 -7.94 -2.53
C LEU A 480 -9.33 -9.09 -3.44
N SER A 481 -8.95 -9.05 -4.73
CA SER A 481 -9.18 -10.15 -5.67
C SER A 481 -7.98 -10.34 -6.59
N ARG A 482 -7.41 -11.56 -6.56
CA ARG A 482 -6.30 -11.96 -7.43
C ARG A 482 -6.67 -11.97 -8.91
N ASP A 483 -7.96 -12.01 -9.24
CA ASP A 483 -8.43 -12.05 -10.62
C ASP A 483 -8.38 -10.69 -11.32
N ILE A 484 -8.33 -9.60 -10.54
CA ILE A 484 -8.25 -8.21 -10.98
C ILE A 484 -6.78 -7.85 -11.28
N PRO A 485 -6.36 -7.69 -12.55
CA PRO A 485 -4.96 -7.58 -12.94
C PRO A 485 -4.52 -6.11 -12.88
N LEU A 486 -4.81 -5.43 -11.78
CA LEU A 486 -4.49 -4.02 -11.56
C LEU A 486 -3.19 -3.81 -10.78
#